data_AF-A0A0Q4IR71-F1
#
_entry.id   AF-A0A0Q4IR71-F1
#
_cell.length_a   1.000
_cell.length_b   1.000
_cell.length_c   1.000
_cell.angle_alpha   90.00
_cell.angle_beta   90.00
_cell.angle_gamma   90.00
#
_symmetry.space_group_name_H-M   'P 1'
#
loop_
_entity.id
_entity.type
_entity.pdbx_description
1 polymer ?
#
loop_
_entity_poly.entity_id
_entity_poly.type
_entity_poly.pdbx_seq_one_letter_code
_entity_poly.pdbx_strand_id
1 'polypeptide(L)'
;MRTFARIRGKNGVPTLRKGPNGGWRVEMKDGRLDVKAYEDDPIFEVEEPNRRVVFTLKRGTYTPIAVYKAFVKIGLTLMPTAELAPFSDTLDLIRETDHSRSWVGQAPIIHTFQSGPMANDRFTAIVLRRKPGVTDVPFAYLVIGYGNDVFQVALPARQEDAAINGKPLQIVPFPTHGGPDPATYGRAQPTLYQPPMILTHVGIPKAANF
;
A
#
# COMPACT_ATOMS: atom_id res chain seq x y z
N MET A 1 -7.79 4.73 3.36
CA MET A 1 -8.96 4.34 4.21
C MET A 1 -10.24 4.79 3.51
N ARG A 2 -11.21 3.90 3.26
CA ARG A 2 -12.39 4.20 2.42
C ARG A 2 -13.36 5.23 3.02
N THR A 3 -13.59 5.19 4.32
CA THR A 3 -14.54 6.08 5.01
C THR A 3 -14.14 7.55 4.90
N PHE A 4 -12.89 7.88 5.25
CA PHE A 4 -12.37 9.26 5.19
C PHE A 4 -12.25 9.79 3.75
N ALA A 5 -11.94 8.92 2.78
CA ALA A 5 -11.90 9.27 1.36
C ALA A 5 -13.29 9.27 0.69
N ARG A 6 -14.36 8.99 1.45
CA ARG A 6 -15.75 8.92 0.95
C ARG A 6 -15.94 7.93 -0.21
N ILE A 7 -15.11 6.89 -0.26
CA ILE A 7 -15.15 5.84 -1.30
C ILE A 7 -16.41 5.00 -1.10
N ARG A 8 -17.30 5.00 -2.09
CA ARG A 8 -18.54 4.20 -2.08
C ARG A 8 -18.25 2.74 -2.39
N GLY A 9 -18.84 1.84 -1.61
CA GLY A 9 -18.98 0.42 -1.94
C GLY A 9 -20.40 0.10 -2.42
N LYS A 10 -20.75 -1.19 -2.46
CA LYS A 10 -22.06 -1.69 -2.90
C LYS A 10 -23.24 -1.03 -2.15
N ASN A 11 -23.09 -0.77 -0.85
CA ASN A 11 -24.13 -0.25 0.03
C ASN A 11 -23.83 1.19 0.52
N GLY A 12 -23.10 1.99 -0.26
CA GLY A 12 -22.69 3.35 0.14
C GLY A 12 -21.29 3.41 0.74
N VAL A 13 -20.96 4.51 1.42
CA VAL A 13 -19.63 4.68 2.05
C VAL A 13 -19.51 3.76 3.28
N PRO A 14 -18.47 2.92 3.38
CA PRO A 14 -18.31 2.03 4.53
C PRO A 14 -18.21 2.78 5.85
N THR A 15 -18.95 2.32 6.86
CA THR A 15 -18.78 2.73 8.27
C THR A 15 -17.56 2.04 8.87
N LEU A 16 -16.72 2.80 9.56
CA LEU A 16 -15.66 2.27 10.40
C LEU A 16 -16.17 2.19 11.84
N ARG A 17 -16.02 1.05 12.53
CA ARG A 17 -16.52 0.87 13.91
C ARG A 17 -15.72 -0.16 14.70
N LYS A 18 -15.72 -0.05 16.03
CA LYS A 18 -15.20 -1.08 16.94
C LYS A 18 -16.24 -2.20 17.13
N GLY A 19 -16.16 -3.23 16.28
CA GLY A 19 -17.00 -4.42 16.40
C GLY A 19 -18.52 -4.17 16.26
N PRO A 20 -19.36 -5.20 16.52
CA PRO A 20 -20.82 -5.08 16.42
C PRO A 20 -21.49 -4.46 17.67
N ASN A 21 -20.87 -4.53 18.85
CA ASN A 21 -21.53 -4.28 20.15
C ASN A 21 -20.93 -3.10 20.93
N GLY A 22 -21.16 -1.87 20.48
CA GLY A 22 -20.84 -0.67 21.25
C GLY A 22 -19.36 -0.28 21.22
N GLY A 23 -19.10 0.93 20.79
CA GLY A 23 -17.76 1.48 20.66
C GLY A 23 -17.76 2.63 19.68
N TRP A 24 -16.57 3.14 19.34
CA TRP A 24 -16.47 4.25 18.41
C TRP A 24 -17.00 3.87 17.02
N ARG A 25 -17.47 4.88 16.30
CA ARG A 25 -18.05 4.79 14.96
C ARG A 25 -17.67 6.03 14.16
N VAL A 26 -17.23 5.82 12.92
CA VAL A 26 -16.98 6.87 11.94
C VAL A 26 -17.79 6.55 10.71
N GLU A 27 -18.68 7.45 10.31
CA GLU A 27 -19.55 7.26 9.15
C GLU A 27 -19.80 8.54 8.38
N MET A 28 -20.31 8.40 7.15
CA MET A 28 -20.79 9.53 6.38
C MET A 28 -22.31 9.63 6.53
N LYS A 29 -22.78 10.73 7.12
CA LYS A 29 -24.21 11.03 7.29
C LYS A 29 -24.50 12.40 6.69
N ASP A 30 -25.49 12.47 5.80
CA ASP A 30 -25.93 13.72 5.15
C ASP A 30 -24.77 14.53 4.51
N GLY A 31 -23.80 13.81 3.92
CA GLY A 31 -22.62 14.41 3.29
C GLY A 31 -21.51 14.86 4.26
N ARG A 32 -21.68 14.68 5.57
CA ARG A 32 -20.73 15.04 6.62
C ARG A 32 -20.09 13.80 7.25
N LEU A 33 -18.86 13.95 7.73
CA LEU A 33 -18.18 12.94 8.52
C LEU A 33 -18.73 13.02 9.97
N ASP A 34 -19.43 11.99 10.40
CA ASP A 34 -19.94 11.83 11.76
C ASP A 34 -18.99 10.90 12.53
N VAL A 35 -18.47 11.38 13.66
CA VAL A 35 -17.54 10.65 14.51
C VAL A 35 -18.15 10.55 15.90
N LYS A 36 -18.36 9.32 16.37
CA LYS A 36 -18.75 9.01 17.74
C LYS A 36 -17.62 8.23 18.38
N ALA A 37 -17.10 8.74 19.49
CA ALA A 37 -16.11 8.08 20.31
C ALA A 37 -16.53 8.22 21.78
N TYR A 38 -16.01 7.35 22.64
CA TYR A 38 -16.26 7.41 24.07
C TYR A 38 -14.99 7.93 24.76
N GLU A 39 -15.13 8.65 25.87
CA GLU A 39 -14.00 9.29 26.58
C GLU A 39 -12.97 8.28 27.09
N ASP A 40 -13.41 7.05 27.39
CA ASP A 40 -12.59 5.93 27.87
C ASP A 40 -11.88 5.15 26.74
N ASP A 41 -12.23 5.42 25.47
CA ASP A 41 -11.62 4.83 24.28
C ASP A 41 -11.56 5.86 23.14
N PRO A 42 -10.78 6.96 23.32
CA PRO A 42 -10.69 8.02 22.34
C PRO A 42 -9.99 7.50 21.07
N ILE A 43 -10.53 7.87 19.92
CA ILE A 43 -9.94 7.55 18.60
C ILE A 43 -9.50 8.80 17.83
N PHE A 44 -9.67 9.98 18.41
CA PHE A 44 -9.19 11.21 17.82
C PHE A 44 -8.81 12.24 18.89
N GLU A 45 -7.91 13.15 18.50
CA GLU A 45 -7.50 14.32 19.26
C GLU A 45 -7.64 15.56 18.38
N VAL A 46 -8.08 16.68 18.98
CA VAL A 46 -8.18 17.97 18.30
C VAL A 46 -7.03 18.84 18.79
N GLU A 47 -6.07 19.08 17.91
CA GLU A 47 -4.98 20.02 18.12
C GLU A 47 -5.36 21.40 17.59
N GLU A 48 -6.10 22.16 18.40
CA GLU A 48 -6.58 23.50 18.02
C GLU A 48 -5.48 24.45 17.52
N PRO A 49 -4.28 24.52 18.15
CA PRO A 49 -3.22 25.44 17.69
C PRO A 49 -2.79 25.18 16.25
N ASN A 50 -2.80 23.91 15.83
CA ASN A 50 -2.42 23.49 14.48
C ASN A 50 -3.62 23.29 13.55
N ARG A 51 -4.85 23.52 14.06
CA ARG A 51 -6.12 23.21 13.37
C ARG A 51 -6.14 21.79 12.80
N ARG A 52 -5.61 20.83 13.56
CA ARG A 52 -5.43 19.44 13.13
C ARG A 52 -6.31 18.52 13.96
N VAL A 53 -6.94 17.56 13.30
CA VAL A 53 -7.61 16.42 13.96
C VAL A 53 -6.80 15.18 13.66
N VAL A 54 -6.28 14.53 14.70
CA VAL A 54 -5.45 13.31 14.57
C VAL A 54 -6.32 12.11 14.93
N PHE A 55 -6.42 11.13 14.03
CA PHE A 55 -7.16 9.90 14.28
C PHE A 55 -6.22 8.73 14.58
N THR A 56 -6.36 8.09 15.72
CA THR A 56 -5.58 6.90 16.12
C THR A 56 -6.44 5.66 15.97
N LEU A 57 -6.38 5.05 14.79
CA LEU A 57 -7.24 3.92 14.41
C LEU A 57 -6.46 2.61 14.36
N LYS A 58 -7.00 1.57 14.98
CA LYS A 58 -6.45 0.22 14.89
C LYS A 58 -6.69 -0.33 13.48
N ARG A 59 -5.61 -0.67 12.78
CA ARG A 59 -5.67 -1.39 11.50
C ARG A 59 -5.82 -2.88 11.77
N GLY A 60 -6.61 -3.56 10.95
CA GLY A 60 -6.69 -5.02 10.98
C GLY A 60 -5.32 -5.65 10.70
N THR A 61 -5.11 -6.86 11.22
CA THR A 61 -3.90 -7.64 10.92
C THR A 61 -3.86 -7.99 9.44
N TYR A 62 -2.66 -7.94 8.85
CA TYR A 62 -2.42 -8.34 7.47
C TYR A 62 -1.01 -8.92 7.36
N THR A 63 -0.78 -9.75 6.35
CA THR A 63 0.55 -10.30 6.03
C THR A 63 1.18 -9.45 4.92
N PRO A 64 2.22 -8.64 5.21
CA PRO A 64 2.76 -7.66 4.26
C PRO A 64 3.16 -8.27 2.91
N ILE A 65 3.83 -9.43 2.91
CA ILE A 65 4.23 -10.10 1.69
C ILE A 65 3.04 -10.60 0.86
N ALA A 66 1.93 -11.00 1.49
CA ALA A 66 0.73 -11.42 0.77
C ALA A 66 0.07 -10.22 0.04
N VAL A 67 0.07 -9.05 0.69
CA VAL A 67 -0.39 -7.79 0.07
C VAL A 67 0.51 -7.41 -1.10
N TYR A 68 1.83 -7.52 -0.94
CA TYR A 68 2.77 -7.28 -2.03
C TYR A 68 2.55 -8.24 -3.22
N LYS A 69 2.43 -9.54 -2.97
CA LYS A 69 2.12 -10.55 -4.02
C LYS A 69 0.83 -10.20 -4.77
N ALA A 70 -0.17 -9.65 -4.09
CA ALA A 70 -1.40 -9.21 -4.74
C ALA A 70 -1.15 -8.05 -5.72
N PHE A 71 -0.35 -7.05 -5.35
CA PHE A 71 0.05 -5.98 -6.27
C PHE A 71 0.85 -6.52 -7.46
N VAL A 72 1.84 -7.38 -7.20
CA VAL A 72 2.66 -7.96 -8.27
C VAL A 72 1.80 -8.75 -9.23
N LYS A 73 0.84 -9.54 -8.73
CA LYS A 73 -0.11 -10.29 -9.56
C LYS A 73 -0.92 -9.38 -10.47
N ILE A 74 -1.40 -8.23 -9.97
CA ILE A 74 -2.08 -7.23 -10.81
C ILE A 74 -1.15 -6.75 -11.91
N GLY A 75 0.08 -6.34 -11.57
CA GLY A 75 1.05 -5.82 -12.55
C GLY A 75 1.37 -6.82 -13.66
N LEU A 76 1.66 -8.07 -13.30
CA LEU A 76 1.97 -9.11 -14.30
C LEU A 76 0.74 -9.50 -15.15
N THR A 77 -0.48 -9.39 -14.61
CA THR A 77 -1.70 -9.66 -15.39
C THR A 77 -1.92 -8.63 -16.50
N LEU A 78 -1.44 -7.41 -16.31
CA LEU A 78 -1.57 -6.33 -17.29
C LEU A 78 -0.49 -6.39 -18.39
N MET A 79 0.54 -7.22 -18.24
CA MET A 79 1.60 -7.37 -19.23
C MET A 79 1.20 -8.34 -20.35
N PRO A 80 1.63 -8.09 -21.60
CA PRO A 80 1.56 -9.10 -22.66
C PRO A 80 2.36 -10.35 -22.27
N THR A 81 1.86 -11.53 -22.63
CA THR A 81 2.51 -12.81 -22.28
C THR A 81 3.96 -12.88 -22.75
N ALA A 82 4.29 -12.29 -23.90
CA ALA A 82 5.65 -12.26 -24.45
C ALA A 82 6.66 -11.50 -23.55
N GLU A 83 6.19 -10.58 -22.71
CA GLU A 83 7.04 -9.81 -21.79
C GLU A 83 7.21 -10.46 -20.42
N LEU A 84 6.56 -11.62 -20.16
CA LEU A 84 6.59 -12.27 -18.86
C LEU A 84 7.84 -13.13 -18.60
N ALA A 85 8.66 -13.40 -19.61
CA ALA A 85 9.83 -14.27 -19.48
C ALA A 85 10.78 -13.89 -18.31
N PRO A 86 11.07 -12.60 -18.04
CA PRO A 86 11.93 -12.20 -16.92
C PRO A 86 11.33 -12.43 -15.51
N PHE A 87 10.04 -12.76 -15.43
CA PHE A 87 9.27 -12.83 -14.17
C PHE A 87 8.93 -14.26 -13.73
N SER A 88 9.59 -15.28 -14.28
CA SER A 88 9.34 -16.70 -13.92
C SER A 88 9.43 -16.95 -12.41
N ASP A 89 10.53 -16.54 -11.78
CA ASP A 89 10.74 -16.62 -10.32
C ASP A 89 9.64 -15.90 -9.51
N THR A 90 9.08 -14.85 -10.09
CA THR A 90 8.05 -14.01 -9.48
C THR A 90 6.67 -14.65 -9.59
N LEU A 91 6.39 -15.35 -10.69
CA LEU A 91 5.19 -16.18 -10.81
C LEU A 91 5.19 -17.30 -9.77
N ASP A 92 6.35 -17.90 -9.51
CA ASP A 92 6.49 -18.91 -8.46
C ASP A 92 6.33 -18.30 -7.07
N LEU A 93 6.90 -17.12 -6.83
CA LEU A 93 6.67 -16.37 -5.59
C LEU A 93 5.18 -16.09 -5.36
N ILE A 94 4.41 -15.69 -6.39
CA ILE A 94 2.97 -15.44 -6.26
C ILE A 94 2.21 -16.71 -5.85
N ARG A 95 2.65 -17.88 -6.32
CA ARG A 95 2.04 -19.18 -6.01
C ARG A 95 2.43 -19.74 -4.65
N GLU A 96 3.55 -19.29 -4.08
CA GLU A 96 4.01 -19.74 -2.76
C GLU A 96 3.02 -19.35 -1.65
N THR A 97 2.46 -20.36 -0.98
CA THR A 97 1.46 -20.24 0.07
C THR A 97 2.09 -20.01 1.44
N ASP A 98 3.30 -20.50 1.67
CA ASP A 98 4.08 -20.21 2.87
C ASP A 98 4.70 -18.81 2.77
N HIS A 99 4.05 -17.85 3.42
CA HIS A 99 4.47 -16.45 3.42
C HIS A 99 5.76 -16.17 4.20
N SER A 100 6.29 -17.14 4.96
CA SER A 100 7.61 -17.02 5.56
C SER A 100 8.74 -17.22 4.52
N ARG A 101 8.43 -17.88 3.40
CA ARG A 101 9.37 -18.16 2.31
C ARG A 101 9.25 -17.08 1.24
N SER A 102 10.09 -16.05 1.36
CA SER A 102 10.21 -15.00 0.35
C SER A 102 11.66 -14.63 0.12
N TRP A 103 12.07 -14.67 -1.14
CA TRP A 103 13.36 -14.11 -1.58
C TRP A 103 13.27 -12.60 -1.81
N VAL A 104 12.06 -12.07 -1.92
CA VAL A 104 11.82 -10.63 -1.97
C VAL A 104 11.88 -10.13 -0.54
N GLY A 105 13.01 -9.52 -0.18
CA GLY A 105 13.25 -8.88 1.12
C GLY A 105 12.46 -7.57 1.24
N GLN A 106 13.16 -6.45 1.13
CA GLN A 106 12.57 -5.11 1.12
C GLN A 106 12.19 -4.71 -0.32
N ALA A 107 10.99 -5.08 -0.77
CA ALA A 107 10.43 -4.46 -1.96
C ALA A 107 9.88 -3.07 -1.60
N PRO A 108 10.48 -1.98 -2.09
CA PRO A 108 9.98 -0.65 -1.81
C PRO A 108 8.61 -0.45 -2.45
N ILE A 109 7.67 0.05 -1.65
CA ILE A 109 6.37 0.53 -2.12
C ILE A 109 6.34 2.02 -1.85
N ILE A 110 6.10 2.84 -2.87
CA ILE A 110 5.79 4.25 -2.66
C ILE A 110 4.28 4.38 -2.60
N HIS A 111 3.77 4.82 -1.45
CA HIS A 111 2.37 5.21 -1.30
C HIS A 111 2.29 6.73 -1.38
N THR A 112 1.49 7.24 -2.29
CA THR A 112 1.23 8.67 -2.43
C THR A 112 -0.23 8.94 -2.12
N PHE A 113 -0.48 9.81 -1.14
CA PHE A 113 -1.83 10.29 -0.85
C PHE A 113 -2.05 11.64 -1.54
N GLN A 114 -3.09 11.73 -2.36
CA GLN A 114 -3.53 12.99 -2.99
C GLN A 114 -4.57 13.66 -2.09
N SER A 115 -4.26 14.83 -1.55
CA SER A 115 -5.20 15.58 -0.69
C SER A 115 -6.37 16.15 -1.49
N GLY A 116 -7.53 16.29 -0.85
CA GLY A 116 -8.73 16.90 -1.46
C GLY A 116 -9.77 15.89 -1.96
N PRO A 117 -10.93 16.36 -2.44
CA PRO A 117 -11.98 15.47 -2.94
C PRO A 117 -11.57 14.84 -4.27
N MET A 118 -11.49 13.51 -4.30
CA MET A 118 -11.24 12.75 -5.53
C MET A 118 -12.50 12.05 -6.00
N ALA A 119 -12.67 11.94 -7.31
CA ALA A 119 -13.69 11.09 -7.91
C ALA A 119 -13.36 9.61 -7.64
N ASN A 120 -14.29 8.89 -7.03
CA ASN A 120 -14.08 7.50 -6.58
C ASN A 120 -14.41 6.45 -7.66
N ASP A 121 -14.80 6.91 -8.84
CA ASP A 121 -15.13 6.10 -10.02
C ASP A 121 -13.96 5.97 -11.01
N ARG A 122 -12.84 6.63 -10.73
CA ARG A 122 -11.62 6.54 -11.55
C ARG A 122 -10.62 5.58 -10.93
N PHE A 123 -10.23 4.59 -11.73
CA PHE A 123 -9.18 3.64 -11.42
C PHE A 123 -8.11 3.75 -12.49
N THR A 124 -6.85 3.78 -12.08
CA THR A 124 -5.70 3.82 -12.98
C THR A 124 -4.76 2.67 -12.65
N ALA A 125 -4.31 1.94 -13.66
CA ALA A 125 -3.22 0.98 -13.53
C ALA A 125 -2.29 1.13 -14.74
N ILE A 126 -1.00 1.32 -14.46
CA ILE A 126 0.04 1.52 -15.45
C ILE A 126 1.19 0.60 -15.09
N VAL A 127 1.67 -0.17 -16.06
CA VAL A 127 2.91 -0.94 -15.94
C VAL A 127 4.02 -0.15 -16.62
N LEU A 128 5.12 0.05 -15.91
CA LEU A 128 6.30 0.75 -16.39
C LEU A 128 7.46 -0.24 -16.47
N ARG A 129 8.24 -0.17 -17.54
CA ARG A 129 9.51 -0.91 -17.68
C ARG A 129 10.65 0.10 -17.75
N ARG A 130 11.74 -0.18 -17.04
CA ARG A 130 12.94 0.66 -17.14
C ARG A 130 13.51 0.63 -18.56
N LYS A 131 14.20 1.70 -18.96
CA LYS A 131 14.84 1.78 -20.27
C LYS A 131 16.01 0.79 -20.37
N PRO A 132 16.34 0.27 -21.57
CA PRO A 132 17.54 -0.54 -21.79
C PRO A 132 18.81 0.19 -21.30
N GLY A 133 19.73 -0.55 -20.67
CA GLY A 133 20.98 -0.01 -20.13
C GLY A 133 20.87 0.61 -18.74
N VAL A 134 19.65 0.87 -18.24
CA VAL A 134 19.43 1.29 -16.85
C VAL A 134 19.38 0.06 -15.96
N THR A 135 20.16 0.02 -14.88
CA THR A 135 20.33 -1.16 -14.02
C THR A 135 20.30 -0.85 -12.51
N ASP A 136 20.14 0.42 -12.13
CA ASP A 136 20.16 0.93 -10.76
C ASP A 136 18.75 1.10 -10.15
N VAL A 137 17.71 0.76 -10.91
CA VAL A 137 16.31 0.75 -10.48
C VAL A 137 15.64 -0.58 -10.84
N PRO A 138 14.56 -0.96 -10.14
CA PRO A 138 13.74 -2.12 -10.49
C PRO A 138 13.41 -2.22 -11.98
N PHE A 139 13.45 -3.44 -12.51
CA PHE A 139 13.17 -3.75 -13.90
C PHE A 139 11.82 -3.23 -14.37
N ALA A 140 10.79 -3.38 -13.53
CA ALA A 140 9.45 -2.88 -13.82
C ALA A 140 8.72 -2.41 -12.56
N TYR A 141 7.66 -1.63 -12.77
CA TYR A 141 6.78 -1.12 -11.73
C TYR A 141 5.31 -1.28 -12.12
N LEU A 142 4.47 -1.50 -11.12
CA LEU A 142 3.04 -1.21 -11.19
C LEU A 142 2.79 0.14 -10.53
N VAL A 143 2.12 1.06 -11.23
CA VAL A 143 1.50 2.25 -10.64
C VAL A 143 0.00 2.05 -10.66
N ILE A 144 -0.62 2.00 -9.48
CA ILE A 144 -2.06 1.79 -9.33
C ILE A 144 -2.66 2.89 -8.46
N GLY A 145 -3.69 3.55 -8.98
CA GLY A 145 -4.38 4.66 -8.32
C GLY A 145 -5.88 4.38 -8.20
N TYR A 146 -6.44 4.63 -7.00
CA TYR A 146 -7.87 4.62 -6.77
C TYR A 146 -8.25 5.62 -5.68
N GLY A 147 -9.26 6.46 -5.95
CA GLY A 147 -9.58 7.58 -5.07
C GLY A 147 -8.32 8.42 -4.77
N ASN A 148 -8.05 8.69 -3.50
CA ASN A 148 -6.90 9.47 -3.06
C ASN A 148 -5.59 8.67 -2.93
N ASP A 149 -5.62 7.36 -3.10
CA ASP A 149 -4.48 6.48 -2.86
C ASP A 149 -3.80 6.11 -4.19
N VAL A 150 -2.49 6.34 -4.30
CA VAL A 150 -1.66 5.89 -5.41
C VAL A 150 -0.51 5.04 -4.87
N PHE A 151 -0.31 3.85 -5.43
CA PHE A 151 0.79 2.96 -5.08
C PHE A 151 1.69 2.74 -6.28
N GLN A 152 2.99 2.96 -6.11
CA GLN A 152 4.04 2.53 -7.03
C GLN A 152 4.79 1.37 -6.39
N VAL A 153 4.71 0.21 -7.03
CA VAL A 153 5.17 -1.07 -6.51
C VAL A 153 6.18 -1.64 -7.49
N ALA A 154 7.37 -2.01 -7.01
CA ALA A 154 8.34 -2.74 -7.82
C ALA A 154 7.78 -4.11 -8.24
N LEU A 155 7.96 -4.48 -9.49
CA LEU A 155 7.67 -5.81 -10.01
C LEU A 155 9.02 -6.54 -10.11
N PRO A 156 9.29 -7.50 -9.20
CA PRO A 156 10.63 -8.03 -9.06
C PRO A 156 10.92 -8.99 -10.23
N ALA A 157 12.10 -8.90 -10.81
CA ALA A 157 12.60 -9.81 -11.82
C ALA A 157 14.02 -10.20 -11.43
N ARG A 158 14.19 -11.37 -10.80
CA ARG A 158 15.40 -11.70 -10.04
C ARG A 158 16.70 -11.53 -10.83
N GLN A 159 16.72 -11.99 -12.09
CA GLN A 159 17.90 -11.90 -12.94
C GLN A 159 18.15 -10.46 -13.40
N GLU A 160 17.10 -9.74 -13.79
CA GLU A 160 17.18 -8.34 -14.23
C GLU A 160 17.55 -7.38 -13.08
N ASP A 161 17.15 -7.70 -11.86
CA ASP A 161 17.35 -6.89 -10.66
C ASP A 161 18.62 -7.28 -9.88
N ALA A 162 19.47 -8.15 -10.43
CA ALA A 162 20.70 -8.58 -9.76
C ALA A 162 21.62 -7.41 -9.37
N ALA A 163 21.68 -6.37 -10.20
CA ALA A 163 22.52 -5.19 -9.98
C ALA A 163 22.07 -4.32 -8.79
N ILE A 164 20.81 -4.40 -8.38
CA ILE A 164 20.24 -3.61 -7.27
C ILE A 164 20.10 -4.42 -5.97
N ASN A 165 20.41 -5.72 -5.99
CA ASN A 165 20.25 -6.56 -4.81
C ASN A 165 21.14 -6.09 -3.65
N GLY A 166 20.54 -5.93 -2.46
CA GLY A 166 21.22 -5.46 -1.26
C GLY A 166 21.63 -3.98 -1.25
N LYS A 167 21.26 -3.21 -2.29
CA LYS A 167 21.60 -1.78 -2.39
C LYS A 167 20.41 -0.90 -1.99
N PRO A 168 20.64 0.25 -1.33
CA PRO A 168 19.61 1.26 -1.16
C PRO A 168 19.11 1.76 -2.52
N LEU A 169 17.81 1.73 -2.73
CA LEU A 169 17.19 2.16 -3.97
C LEU A 169 16.76 3.63 -3.88
N GLN A 170 17.17 4.44 -4.86
CA GLN A 170 16.65 5.79 -5.03
C GLN A 170 15.51 5.76 -6.05
N ILE A 171 14.29 5.62 -5.56
CA ILE A 171 13.10 5.55 -6.41
C ILE A 171 12.34 6.88 -6.32
N VAL A 172 12.11 7.48 -7.47
CA VAL A 172 11.29 8.69 -7.58
C VAL A 172 9.81 8.30 -7.67
N PRO A 173 8.93 8.93 -6.87
CA PRO A 173 7.48 8.76 -7.01
C PRO A 173 7.00 9.13 -8.41
N PHE A 174 6.20 8.26 -9.02
CA PHE A 174 5.58 8.53 -10.30
C PHE A 174 4.56 9.68 -10.15
N PRO A 175 4.51 10.64 -11.10
CA PRO A 175 3.57 11.73 -11.03
C PRO A 175 2.12 11.23 -10.93
N THR A 176 1.40 11.70 -9.91
CA THR A 176 0.00 11.34 -9.74
C THR A 176 -0.86 12.06 -10.76
N HIS A 177 -1.64 11.33 -11.56
CA HIS A 177 -2.54 11.91 -12.54
C HIS A 177 -3.84 12.43 -11.92
N GLY A 178 -4.40 13.52 -12.45
CA GLY A 178 -5.80 13.89 -12.24
C GLY A 178 -6.21 14.31 -10.83
N GLY A 179 -5.27 14.83 -10.03
CA GLY A 179 -5.56 15.30 -8.68
C GLY A 179 -6.27 16.65 -8.61
N PRO A 180 -6.97 16.94 -7.50
CA PRO A 180 -7.55 18.26 -7.26
C PRO A 180 -6.43 19.32 -7.15
N ASP A 181 -6.80 20.59 -7.33
CA ASP A 181 -5.86 21.71 -7.34
C ASP A 181 -4.94 21.71 -6.10
N PRO A 182 -3.62 21.53 -6.27
CA PRO A 182 -2.68 21.51 -5.15
C PRO A 182 -2.59 22.82 -4.38
N ALA A 183 -2.92 23.96 -5.00
CA ALA A 183 -2.94 25.25 -4.31
C ALA A 183 -4.09 25.33 -3.29
N THR A 184 -5.22 24.69 -3.60
CA THR A 184 -6.40 24.66 -2.73
C THR A 184 -6.34 23.54 -1.68
N TYR A 185 -5.89 22.34 -2.07
CA TYR A 185 -6.01 21.14 -1.22
C TYR A 185 -4.66 20.61 -0.70
N GLY A 186 -3.55 21.21 -1.11
CA GLY A 186 -2.20 20.77 -0.77
C GLY A 186 -1.63 19.79 -1.79
N ARG A 187 -0.30 19.68 -1.80
CA ARG A 187 0.44 18.78 -2.69
C ARG A 187 0.30 17.32 -2.24
N ALA A 188 0.33 16.42 -3.22
CA ALA A 188 0.39 14.99 -2.98
C ALA A 188 1.63 14.64 -2.14
N GLN A 189 1.45 13.74 -1.17
CA GLN A 189 2.48 13.39 -0.19
C GLN A 189 2.96 11.95 -0.45
N PRO A 190 4.11 11.75 -1.11
CA PRO A 190 4.69 10.44 -1.28
C PRO A 190 5.35 9.98 0.02
N THR A 191 5.12 8.73 0.38
CA THR A 191 5.73 8.06 1.53
C THR A 191 6.35 6.76 1.04
N LEU A 192 7.64 6.59 1.27
CA LEU A 192 8.32 5.33 1.01
C LEU A 192 7.98 4.35 2.14
N TYR A 193 7.25 3.30 1.79
CA TYR A 193 6.97 2.20 2.68
C TYR A 193 7.96 1.06 2.39
N GLN A 194 8.81 0.79 3.36
CA GLN A 194 9.57 -0.45 3.45
C GLN A 194 8.89 -1.29 4.52
N PRO A 195 8.07 -2.30 4.15
CA PRO A 195 7.46 -3.15 5.16
C PRO A 195 8.57 -3.75 6.04
N PRO A 196 8.48 -3.62 7.38
CA PRO A 196 9.35 -4.41 8.25
C PRO A 196 9.00 -5.88 8.03
N MET A 197 9.87 -6.59 7.32
CA MET A 197 9.83 -8.05 7.25
C MET A 197 10.25 -8.52 8.64
N ILE A 198 9.28 -8.82 9.51
CA ILE A 198 9.59 -9.49 10.78
C ILE A 198 10.17 -10.85 10.41
N LEU A 199 11.49 -10.93 10.42
CA LEU A 199 12.26 -12.15 10.24
C LEU A 199 12.31 -12.82 11.61
N THR A 200 11.23 -13.50 12.02
CA THR A 200 11.33 -14.45 13.13
C THR A 200 12.05 -15.70 12.65
N HIS A 201 13.37 -15.62 12.60
CA HIS A 201 14.22 -16.77 12.81
C HIS A 201 15.02 -16.56 14.09
N VAL A 202 14.47 -17.09 15.18
CA VAL A 202 15.32 -17.65 16.23
C VAL A 202 14.85 -19.09 16.42
N GLY A 203 15.39 -19.97 15.59
CA GLY A 203 15.48 -21.38 15.94
C GLY A 203 16.44 -21.48 17.12
N ILE A 204 15.89 -21.54 18.33
CA ILE A 204 16.64 -22.04 19.48
C ILE A 204 16.69 -23.57 19.28
N PRO A 205 17.88 -24.20 19.23
CA PRO A 205 17.95 -25.65 19.26
C PRO A 205 17.34 -26.12 20.58
N LYS A 206 16.34 -26.99 20.53
CA LYS A 206 15.95 -27.77 21.71
C LYS A 206 17.18 -28.54 22.15
N ALA A 207 17.77 -28.15 23.27
CA ALA A 207 18.68 -29.00 24.01
C ALA A 207 17.93 -30.29 24.34
N ALA A 208 18.46 -31.42 23.86
CA ALA A 208 18.04 -32.73 24.30
C ALA A 208 18.46 -32.89 25.76
N ASN A 209 17.49 -33.01 26.65
CA ASN A 209 17.74 -33.52 27.99
C ASN A 209 17.67 -35.05 27.89
N PHE A 210 18.82 -35.69 28.14
CA PHE A 210 18.89 -37.03 28.72
C PHE A 210 18.61 -36.94 30.22
#